data_AF-A0A930X761-F1
#
_entry.id   AF-A0A930X761-F1
#
_cell.length_a   1.000
_cell.length_b   1.000
_cell.length_c   1.000
_cell.angle_alpha   90.00
_cell.angle_beta   90.00
_cell.angle_gamma   90.00
#
_symmetry.space_group_name_H-M   'P 1'
#
loop_
_entity.id
_entity.type
_entity.pdbx_description
1 polymer ?
#
loop_
_entity_poly.entity_id
_entity_poly.type
_entity_poly.pdbx_seq_one_letter_code
_entity_poly.pdbx_strand_id
1 'polypeptide(L)'
;MTKPKKPSTDELYAQSQWSDNLSFSRKAMDESKKKTDKLASPHQASPASPAAREAASESEERLEQYVNEMNQEIHRMSDAVGERMDDIGSKLNRSFGKIVKPLGKSVHYVADSASESVKNMGSGIGKAVLQEFTSVIRTLGDKMAPPGSKAAAAPEPTSPEPIPRAGATGPLGTAPLPPPLPVSKLPEAPTDVPRFEYHFGKLLQQKIFFSTIHNQPFLNERDIEAFRPEDPVQIFEWMERGVEEIRNCAPYGQKLPTPQKGPYMNIPMQDILLQVNTDDLSQFLRFVCNRPQPFQQKALKLSEAFATWAHKGAPAQ
;
A
#
# COMPACT_ATOMS: atom_id res chain seq x y z
N MET A 1 -39.79 14.60 0.71
CA MET A 1 -39.08 14.40 -0.57
C MET A 1 -37.95 15.42 -0.64
N THR A 2 -36.74 15.04 -0.22
CA THR A 2 -35.56 15.93 -0.31
C THR A 2 -34.95 15.79 -1.69
N LYS A 3 -34.85 16.90 -2.42
CA LYS A 3 -34.25 16.95 -3.76
C LYS A 3 -32.76 16.56 -3.66
N PRO A 4 -32.24 15.68 -4.55
CA PRO A 4 -30.83 15.34 -4.55
C PRO A 4 -29.98 16.59 -4.77
N LYS A 5 -28.94 16.74 -3.96
CA LYS A 5 -27.98 17.84 -4.06
C LYS A 5 -27.27 17.68 -5.40
N LYS A 6 -27.31 18.72 -6.24
CA LYS A 6 -26.62 18.69 -7.53
C LYS A 6 -25.10 18.61 -7.25
N PRO A 7 -24.37 17.72 -7.95
CA PRO A 7 -22.92 17.64 -7.82
C PRO A 7 -22.29 18.99 -8.15
N SER A 8 -21.18 19.30 -7.47
CA SER A 8 -20.45 20.55 -7.72
C SER A 8 -19.83 20.54 -9.13
N THR A 9 -19.54 21.71 -9.68
CA THR A 9 -18.87 21.83 -10.98
C THR A 9 -17.50 21.14 -10.99
N ASP A 10 -16.79 21.16 -9.86
CA ASP A 10 -15.49 20.50 -9.71
C ASP A 10 -15.63 18.98 -9.64
N GLU A 11 -16.68 18.47 -8.97
CA GLU A 11 -17.00 17.03 -8.96
C GLU A 11 -17.36 16.52 -10.35
N LEU A 12 -18.13 17.29 -11.12
CA LEU A 12 -18.46 16.96 -12.51
C LEU A 12 -17.22 16.97 -13.41
N TYR A 13 -16.29 17.91 -13.19
CA TYR A 13 -15.04 17.99 -13.95
C TYR A 13 -14.11 16.81 -13.62
N ALA A 14 -13.95 16.47 -12.34
CA ALA A 14 -13.17 15.31 -11.90
C ALA A 14 -13.77 13.99 -12.41
N GLN A 15 -15.10 13.85 -12.36
CA GLN A 15 -15.80 12.68 -12.88
C GLN A 15 -15.67 12.54 -14.41
N SER A 16 -15.65 13.66 -15.14
CA SER A 16 -15.38 13.67 -16.59
C SER A 16 -13.95 13.22 -16.89
N GLN A 17 -12.94 13.78 -16.20
CA GLN A 17 -11.53 13.41 -16.40
C GLN A 17 -11.26 11.92 -16.09
N TRP A 18 -11.93 11.37 -15.09
CA TRP A 18 -11.86 9.94 -14.78
C TRP A 18 -12.54 9.08 -15.84
N SER A 19 -13.72 9.47 -16.32
CA SER A 19 -14.44 8.78 -17.40
C SER A 19 -13.64 8.79 -18.70
N ASP A 20 -13.01 9.93 -19.03
CA ASP A 20 -12.20 10.08 -20.24
C ASP A 20 -10.95 9.21 -20.18
N ASN A 21 -10.25 9.17 -19.04
CA ASN A 21 -9.11 8.28 -18.82
C ASN A 21 -9.49 6.79 -18.91
N LEU A 22 -10.66 6.39 -18.37
CA LEU A 22 -11.15 5.02 -18.48
C LEU A 22 -11.53 4.63 -19.91
N SER A 23 -12.09 5.56 -20.68
CA SER A 23 -12.44 5.34 -22.09
C SER A 23 -11.21 5.14 -22.97
N PHE A 24 -10.14 5.90 -22.71
CA PHE A 24 -8.86 5.77 -23.40
C PHE A 24 -8.19 4.42 -23.12
N SER A 25 -8.19 3.98 -21.85
CA SER A 25 -7.66 2.68 -21.44
C SER A 25 -8.40 1.51 -22.07
N ARG A 26 -9.74 1.57 -22.18
CA ARG A 26 -10.52 0.54 -22.88
C ARG A 26 -10.16 0.45 -24.36
N LYS A 27 -10.02 1.59 -25.04
CA LYS A 27 -9.64 1.66 -26.46
C LYS A 27 -8.23 1.12 -26.71
N ALA A 28 -7.29 1.42 -25.82
CA ALA A 28 -5.92 0.90 -25.89
C ALA A 28 -5.84 -0.63 -25.69
N MET A 29 -6.67 -1.18 -24.79
CA MET A 29 -6.75 -2.64 -24.60
C MET A 29 -7.34 -3.36 -25.81
N ASP A 30 -8.38 -2.80 -26.43
CA ASP A 30 -8.98 -3.37 -27.65
C ASP A 30 -8.00 -3.33 -28.84
N GLU A 31 -7.17 -2.29 -28.91
CA GLU A 31 -6.14 -2.16 -29.95
C GLU A 31 -4.94 -3.10 -29.73
N SER A 32 -4.58 -3.34 -28.47
CA SER A 32 -3.55 -4.33 -28.10
C SER A 32 -3.98 -5.75 -28.46
N LYS A 33 -5.21 -6.16 -28.11
CA LYS A 33 -5.76 -7.49 -28.48
C LYS A 33 -5.72 -7.72 -29.99
N LYS A 34 -6.08 -6.71 -30.79
CA LYS A 34 -6.02 -6.79 -32.27
C LYS A 34 -4.60 -6.97 -32.83
N LYS A 35 -3.57 -6.54 -32.11
CA LYS A 35 -2.16 -6.69 -32.52
C LYS A 35 -1.58 -8.05 -32.11
N THR A 36 -1.97 -8.57 -30.95
CA THR A 36 -1.50 -9.87 -30.46
C THR A 36 -1.99 -11.03 -31.33
N ASP A 37 -3.23 -10.98 -31.82
CA ASP A 37 -3.78 -12.00 -32.72
C ASP A 37 -3.09 -12.03 -34.11
N LYS A 38 -2.33 -11.00 -34.48
CA LYS A 38 -1.65 -10.90 -35.77
C LYS A 38 -0.20 -11.41 -35.77
N LEU A 39 0.39 -11.70 -34.60
CA LEU A 39 1.82 -12.00 -34.48
C LEU A 39 2.15 -13.47 -34.17
N ALA A 40 1.15 -14.34 -34.03
CA ALA A 40 1.37 -15.78 -33.93
C ALA A 40 1.63 -16.40 -35.31
N SER A 41 2.88 -16.36 -35.78
CA SER A 41 3.37 -17.20 -36.90
C SER A 41 4.72 -17.83 -36.52
N PRO A 42 4.92 -19.15 -36.69
CA PRO A 42 5.99 -19.86 -35.99
C PRO A 42 7.23 -20.09 -36.87
N HIS A 43 8.35 -19.45 -36.53
CA HIS A 43 9.71 -19.80 -36.98
C HIS A 43 10.70 -19.28 -35.91
N GLN A 44 11.78 -19.93 -35.49
CA GLN A 44 12.39 -21.23 -35.76
C GLN A 44 13.50 -21.34 -34.68
N ALA A 45 13.54 -22.39 -33.86
CA ALA A 45 14.46 -22.50 -32.72
C ALA A 45 15.47 -23.64 -32.87
N SER A 46 16.75 -23.32 -32.70
CA SER A 46 17.87 -24.28 -32.59
C SER A 46 17.83 -25.10 -31.29
N PRO A 47 18.51 -26.26 -31.21
CA PRO A 47 18.07 -27.36 -30.36
C PRO A 47 18.69 -27.29 -28.96
N ALA A 48 17.84 -27.07 -27.96
CA ALA A 48 18.11 -27.54 -26.60
C ALA A 48 17.58 -28.96 -26.46
N SER A 49 18.30 -29.79 -25.69
CA SER A 49 17.99 -31.21 -25.45
C SER A 49 16.52 -31.41 -25.05
N PRO A 50 15.82 -32.44 -25.57
CA PRO A 50 14.37 -32.62 -25.39
C PRO A 50 13.93 -32.62 -23.92
N ALA A 51 14.74 -33.21 -23.02
CA ALA A 51 14.44 -33.25 -21.58
C ALA A 51 14.50 -31.87 -20.89
N ALA A 52 15.36 -30.96 -21.37
CA ALA A 52 15.44 -29.60 -20.83
C ALA A 52 14.31 -28.70 -21.36
N ARG A 53 13.78 -29.00 -22.57
CA ARG A 53 12.61 -28.32 -23.13
C ARG A 53 11.31 -28.73 -22.43
N GLU A 54 11.13 -30.01 -22.12
CA GLU A 54 9.95 -30.47 -21.38
C GLU A 54 9.89 -29.88 -19.97
N ALA A 55 10.99 -29.95 -19.21
CA ALA A 55 11.03 -29.41 -17.85
C ALA A 55 10.85 -27.87 -17.81
N ALA A 56 11.39 -27.14 -18.80
CA ALA A 56 11.15 -25.71 -18.93
C ALA A 56 9.68 -25.40 -19.29
N SER A 57 9.09 -26.17 -20.22
CA SER A 57 7.69 -25.97 -20.61
C SER A 57 6.70 -26.29 -19.48
N GLU A 58 6.92 -27.36 -18.70
CA GLU A 58 6.07 -27.68 -17.54
C GLU A 58 6.17 -26.61 -16.45
N SER A 59 7.36 -26.02 -16.27
CA SER A 59 7.55 -24.95 -15.30
C SER A 59 6.89 -23.63 -15.74
N GLU A 60 6.88 -23.35 -17.03
CA GLU A 60 6.27 -22.17 -17.63
C GLU A 60 4.74 -22.30 -17.65
N GLU A 61 4.20 -23.47 -18.02
CA GLU A 61 2.76 -23.76 -17.93
C GLU A 61 2.25 -23.72 -16.50
N ARG A 62 2.99 -24.25 -15.52
CA ARG A 62 2.63 -24.13 -14.09
C ARG A 62 2.61 -22.68 -13.63
N LEU A 63 3.53 -21.85 -14.11
CA LEU A 63 3.60 -20.44 -13.75
C LEU A 63 2.47 -19.65 -14.40
N GLU A 64 2.16 -19.89 -15.68
CA GLU A 64 1.03 -19.27 -16.36
C GLU A 64 -0.30 -19.69 -15.73
N GLN A 65 -0.44 -20.96 -15.36
CA GLN A 65 -1.60 -21.46 -14.63
C GLN A 65 -1.74 -20.77 -13.28
N TYR A 66 -0.65 -20.60 -12.54
CA TYR A 66 -0.64 -19.89 -11.26
C TYR A 66 -0.99 -18.40 -11.42
N VAL A 67 -0.44 -17.72 -12.42
CA VAL A 67 -0.75 -16.30 -12.70
C VAL A 67 -2.21 -16.13 -13.11
N ASN A 68 -2.75 -17.05 -13.91
CA ASN A 68 -4.16 -17.03 -14.30
C ASN A 68 -5.09 -17.31 -13.11
N GLU A 69 -4.75 -18.27 -12.25
CA GLU A 69 -5.51 -18.58 -11.04
C GLU A 69 -5.49 -17.38 -10.07
N MET A 70 -4.33 -16.74 -9.90
CA MET A 70 -4.19 -15.55 -9.07
C MET A 70 -4.93 -14.34 -9.65
N ASN A 71 -4.91 -14.13 -10.96
CA ASN A 71 -5.71 -13.10 -11.62
C ASN A 71 -7.23 -13.35 -11.45
N GLN A 72 -7.68 -14.60 -11.57
CA GLN A 72 -9.09 -14.95 -11.34
C GLN A 72 -9.50 -14.74 -9.88
N GLU A 73 -8.63 -15.08 -8.93
CA GLU A 73 -8.88 -14.84 -7.51
C GLU A 73 -8.91 -13.34 -7.18
N ILE A 74 -8.04 -12.55 -7.81
CA ILE A 74 -8.06 -11.08 -7.71
C ILE A 74 -9.39 -10.52 -8.25
N HIS A 75 -9.91 -11.06 -9.37
CA HIS A 75 -11.21 -10.65 -9.88
C HIS A 75 -12.35 -11.00 -8.92
N ARG A 76 -12.36 -12.22 -8.36
CA ARG A 76 -13.36 -12.62 -7.36
C ARG A 76 -13.28 -11.78 -6.09
N MET A 77 -12.08 -11.48 -5.61
CA MET A 77 -11.87 -10.61 -4.46
C MET A 77 -12.30 -9.17 -4.78
N SER A 78 -12.04 -8.67 -5.98
CA SER A 78 -12.46 -7.33 -6.41
C SER A 78 -13.98 -7.22 -6.46
N ASP A 79 -14.67 -8.26 -6.95
CA ASP A 79 -16.13 -8.30 -6.98
C ASP A 79 -16.71 -8.40 -5.56
N ALA A 80 -16.17 -9.28 -4.71
CA ALA A 80 -16.59 -9.42 -3.32
C ALA A 80 -16.32 -8.16 -2.47
N VAL A 81 -15.21 -7.46 -2.74
CA VAL A 81 -14.90 -6.18 -2.09
C VAL A 81 -15.80 -5.07 -2.63
N GLY A 82 -16.08 -5.04 -3.93
CA GLY A 82 -17.02 -4.10 -4.55
C GLY A 82 -18.42 -4.20 -3.93
N GLU A 83 -18.96 -5.42 -3.82
CA GLU A 83 -20.26 -5.67 -3.18
C GLU A 83 -20.26 -5.29 -1.68
N ARG A 84 -19.16 -5.55 -0.95
CA ARG A 84 -19.04 -5.11 0.45
C ARG A 84 -18.92 -3.59 0.58
N MET A 85 -18.26 -2.92 -0.36
CA MET A 85 -18.10 -1.47 -0.34
C MET A 85 -19.44 -0.78 -0.64
N ASP A 86 -20.25 -1.36 -1.52
CA ASP A 86 -21.62 -0.95 -1.77
C ASP A 86 -22.53 -1.19 -0.55
N ASP A 87 -22.40 -2.33 0.14
CA ASP A 87 -23.13 -2.59 1.39
C ASP A 87 -22.72 -1.62 2.52
N ILE A 88 -21.42 -1.34 2.66
CA ILE A 88 -20.91 -0.32 3.60
C ILE A 88 -21.42 1.06 3.22
N GLY A 89 -21.36 1.46 1.95
CA GLY A 89 -21.89 2.73 1.46
C GLY A 89 -23.38 2.88 1.75
N SER A 90 -24.15 1.81 1.54
CA SER A 90 -25.59 1.80 1.83
C SER A 90 -25.89 1.88 3.33
N LYS A 91 -25.10 1.21 4.19
CA LYS A 91 -25.20 1.29 5.65
C LYS A 91 -24.77 2.64 6.19
N LEU A 92 -23.69 3.23 5.65
CA LEU A 92 -23.24 4.57 6.00
C LEU A 92 -24.30 5.60 5.65
N ASN A 93 -24.86 5.54 4.43
CA ASN A 93 -25.92 6.44 3.98
C ASN A 93 -27.20 6.29 4.84
N ARG A 94 -27.52 5.07 5.27
CA ARG A 94 -28.64 4.80 6.18
C ARG A 94 -28.39 5.32 7.60
N SER A 95 -27.17 5.20 8.11
CA SER A 95 -26.76 5.75 9.42
C SER A 95 -26.70 7.28 9.39
N PHE A 96 -26.16 7.86 8.33
CA PHE A 96 -26.12 9.31 8.13
C PHE A 96 -27.54 9.88 8.00
N GLY A 97 -28.44 9.20 7.26
CA GLY A 97 -29.84 9.58 7.17
C GLY A 97 -30.60 9.50 8.50
N LYS A 98 -30.18 8.65 9.45
CA LYS A 98 -30.74 8.58 10.81
C LYS A 98 -30.19 9.66 11.75
N ILE A 99 -28.97 10.14 11.53
CA ILE A 99 -28.31 11.18 12.34
C ILE A 99 -28.70 12.59 11.85
N VAL A 100 -28.74 12.79 10.53
CA VAL A 100 -29.02 14.11 9.93
C VAL A 100 -30.51 14.50 10.05
N LYS A 101 -31.43 13.53 10.06
CA LYS A 101 -32.87 13.80 10.24
C LYS A 101 -33.24 14.43 11.61
N PRO A 102 -32.67 14.01 12.74
CA PRO A 102 -32.89 14.68 14.03
C PRO A 102 -32.00 15.93 14.22
N LEU A 103 -30.79 16.00 13.64
CA LEU A 103 -29.94 17.19 13.75
C LEU A 103 -30.50 18.44 13.05
N GLY A 104 -31.35 18.27 12.03
CA GLY A 104 -32.05 19.39 11.39
C GLY A 104 -33.08 20.10 12.28
N LYS A 105 -33.33 19.62 13.51
CA LYS A 105 -34.33 20.17 14.43
C LYS A 105 -33.82 20.62 15.81
N SER A 106 -32.55 20.39 16.15
CA SER A 106 -32.00 20.84 17.44
C SER A 106 -30.55 21.25 17.32
N VAL A 107 -30.32 22.52 16.98
CA VAL A 107 -29.04 23.18 17.20
C VAL A 107 -29.12 23.87 18.57
N HIS A 108 -28.77 23.14 19.64
CA HIS A 108 -28.16 23.76 20.83
C HIS A 108 -27.49 22.82 21.84
N TYR A 109 -27.47 21.51 21.65
CA TYR A 109 -26.71 20.59 22.48
C TYR A 109 -26.17 19.50 21.58
N VAL A 110 -24.86 19.24 21.62
CA VAL A 110 -24.16 17.96 21.33
C VAL A 110 -22.73 18.30 20.87
N ALA A 111 -21.83 18.40 21.85
CA ALA A 111 -20.39 18.20 21.64
C ALA A 111 -19.95 16.82 22.18
N ASP A 112 -20.68 16.24 23.14
CA ASP A 112 -20.22 15.03 23.85
C ASP A 112 -20.65 13.71 23.21
N SER A 113 -21.82 13.64 22.55
CA SER A 113 -22.35 12.37 22.01
C SER A 113 -21.66 11.87 20.74
N ALA A 114 -20.91 12.73 20.04
CA ALA A 114 -20.20 12.35 18.81
C ALA A 114 -18.93 11.54 19.08
N SER A 115 -18.26 11.78 20.21
CA SER A 115 -17.00 11.11 20.60
C SER A 115 -17.21 9.63 20.94
N GLU A 116 -18.34 9.30 21.55
CA GLU A 116 -18.65 7.94 22.00
C GLU A 116 -19.10 7.02 20.85
N SER A 117 -19.78 7.59 19.84
CA SER A 117 -20.22 6.85 18.65
C SER A 117 -19.06 6.47 17.72
N VAL A 118 -18.05 7.34 17.60
CA VAL A 118 -16.85 7.08 16.80
C VAL A 118 -15.97 6.01 17.46
N LYS A 119 -15.84 6.02 18.80
CA LYS A 119 -15.10 4.98 19.53
C LYS A 119 -15.74 3.59 19.40
N ASN A 120 -17.06 3.49 19.41
CA ASN A 120 -17.76 2.20 19.25
C ASN A 120 -17.69 1.65 17.82
N MET A 121 -17.61 2.52 16.81
CA MET A 121 -17.55 2.10 15.39
C MET A 121 -16.15 1.61 14.99
N GLY A 122 -15.08 2.15 15.57
CA GLY A 122 -13.70 1.71 15.32
C GLY A 122 -13.39 0.29 15.84
N SER A 123 -14.01 -0.13 16.95
CA SER A 123 -13.72 -1.44 17.56
C SER A 123 -14.38 -2.63 16.84
N GLY A 124 -15.49 -2.40 16.12
CA GLY A 124 -16.24 -3.46 15.42
C GLY A 124 -15.65 -3.85 14.06
N ILE A 125 -15.15 -2.86 13.30
CA ILE A 125 -14.63 -3.07 11.95
C ILE A 125 -13.27 -3.81 12.00
N GLY A 126 -12.41 -3.46 12.97
CA GLY A 126 -11.12 -4.13 13.15
C GLY A 126 -11.27 -5.62 13.49
N LYS A 127 -12.26 -5.99 14.31
CA LYS A 127 -12.50 -7.39 14.70
C LYS A 127 -13.07 -8.23 13.56
N ALA A 128 -13.99 -7.68 12.75
CA ALA A 128 -14.58 -8.40 11.62
C ALA A 128 -13.56 -8.68 10.50
N VAL A 129 -12.64 -7.75 10.24
CA VAL A 129 -11.57 -7.93 9.24
C VAL A 129 -10.52 -8.92 9.72
N LEU A 130 -10.14 -8.89 11.00
CA LEU A 130 -9.19 -9.86 11.58
C LEU A 130 -9.76 -11.29 11.59
N GLN A 131 -11.05 -11.44 11.86
CA GLN A 131 -11.70 -12.75 11.96
C GLN A 131 -11.84 -13.43 10.58
N GLU A 132 -12.12 -12.67 9.53
CA GLU A 132 -12.18 -13.18 8.15
C GLU A 132 -10.79 -13.55 7.61
N PHE A 133 -9.76 -12.74 7.91
CA PHE A 133 -8.38 -13.07 7.52
C PHE A 133 -7.87 -14.33 8.23
N THR A 134 -8.28 -14.54 9.49
CA THR A 134 -7.96 -15.76 10.26
C THR A 134 -8.69 -16.99 9.70
N SER A 135 -9.90 -16.83 9.15
CA SER A 135 -10.68 -17.89 8.51
C SER A 135 -10.01 -18.35 7.20
N VAL A 136 -9.62 -17.42 6.34
CA VAL A 136 -8.95 -17.69 5.05
C VAL A 136 -7.57 -18.34 5.25
N ILE A 137 -6.79 -17.91 6.24
CA ILE A 137 -5.50 -18.55 6.59
C ILE A 137 -5.70 -19.99 7.09
N ARG A 138 -6.79 -20.26 7.83
CA ARG A 138 -7.12 -21.62 8.28
C ARG A 138 -7.53 -22.53 7.13
N THR A 139 -8.36 -22.02 6.20
CA THR A 139 -8.78 -22.78 5.00
C THR A 139 -7.62 -23.06 4.03
N LEU A 140 -6.64 -22.17 3.94
CA LEU A 140 -5.41 -22.40 3.16
C LEU A 140 -4.43 -23.35 3.88
N GLY A 141 -4.36 -23.30 5.21
CA GLY A 141 -3.56 -24.23 6.02
C GLY A 141 -4.08 -25.68 5.99
N ASP A 142 -5.40 -25.86 6.07
CA ASP A 142 -6.04 -27.18 6.05
C ASP A 142 -5.96 -27.87 4.67
N LYS A 143 -5.79 -27.12 3.58
CA LYS A 143 -5.57 -27.68 2.22
C LYS A 143 -4.13 -28.07 1.94
N MET A 144 -3.17 -27.64 2.76
CA MET A 144 -1.73 -27.88 2.55
C MET A 144 -1.10 -28.84 3.57
N ALA A 145 -1.87 -29.34 4.55
CA ALA A 145 -1.37 -30.27 5.55
C ALA A 145 -1.37 -31.74 5.02
N PRO A 146 -0.22 -32.44 4.99
CA PRO A 146 -0.20 -33.89 4.81
C PRO A 146 -0.83 -34.59 6.03
N PRO A 147 -1.47 -35.76 5.87
CA PRO A 147 -2.14 -36.44 6.97
C PRO A 147 -1.12 -36.98 7.98
N GLY A 148 -0.95 -36.31 9.12
CA GLY A 148 -0.35 -36.92 10.30
C GLY A 148 0.75 -36.15 11.03
N SER A 149 0.45 -34.97 11.56
CA SER A 149 1.31 -34.37 12.60
C SER A 149 0.52 -33.45 13.53
N LYS A 150 0.16 -33.97 14.71
CA LYS A 150 -0.35 -33.23 15.88
C LYS A 150 0.83 -32.93 16.81
N ALA A 151 1.04 -31.65 17.14
CA ALA A 151 1.72 -31.21 18.36
C ALA A 151 1.22 -29.78 18.65
N ALA A 152 0.40 -29.57 19.68
CA ALA A 152 0.75 -29.32 21.09
C ALA A 152 1.20 -27.86 21.32
N ALA A 153 0.34 -27.13 22.02
CA ALA A 153 0.42 -25.70 22.30
C ALA A 153 1.05 -25.41 23.68
N ALA A 154 1.75 -24.28 23.81
CA ALA A 154 2.01 -23.53 25.05
C ALA A 154 2.70 -22.17 24.71
N PRO A 155 2.92 -21.23 25.65
CA PRO A 155 1.94 -20.31 26.21
C PRO A 155 2.35 -18.82 26.13
N GLU A 156 1.43 -17.92 26.53
CA GLU A 156 1.52 -16.45 26.57
C GLU A 156 2.70 -15.86 27.39
N PRO A 157 3.20 -14.67 27.03
CA PRO A 157 4.02 -13.84 27.90
C PRO A 157 3.26 -12.68 28.56
N THR A 158 3.67 -12.46 29.80
CA THR A 158 3.17 -11.62 30.88
C THR A 158 3.41 -10.12 30.70
N SER A 159 2.49 -9.32 31.25
CA SER A 159 2.50 -7.85 31.38
C SER A 159 3.59 -7.33 32.34
N PRO A 160 4.17 -6.14 32.12
CA PRO A 160 4.89 -5.40 33.17
C PRO A 160 4.10 -4.22 33.76
N GLU A 161 4.38 -3.98 35.04
CA GLU A 161 3.84 -3.00 36.00
C GLU A 161 4.32 -1.53 35.79
N PRO A 162 3.69 -0.55 36.48
CA PRO A 162 3.82 0.88 36.22
C PRO A 162 4.92 1.61 37.03
N ILE A 163 5.43 2.70 36.47
CA ILE A 163 6.45 3.60 37.04
C ILE A 163 5.80 4.63 37.99
N PRO A 164 6.40 4.95 39.16
CA PRO A 164 5.83 5.89 40.13
C PRO A 164 6.00 7.37 39.75
N ARG A 165 4.94 8.14 40.00
CA ARG A 165 4.89 9.62 39.99
C ARG A 165 5.66 10.18 41.18
N ALA A 166 6.63 11.07 40.93
CA ALA A 166 7.16 11.98 41.93
C ALA A 166 6.62 13.40 41.64
N GLY A 167 5.98 13.99 42.65
CA GLY A 167 5.60 15.40 42.67
C GLY A 167 6.70 16.26 43.29
N ALA A 168 6.76 17.53 42.88
CA ALA A 168 7.32 18.61 43.68
C ALA A 168 6.76 19.95 43.19
N THR A 169 5.86 20.50 43.98
CA THR A 169 5.40 21.89 43.97
C THR A 169 6.46 22.81 44.58
N GLY A 170 6.72 23.97 43.97
CA GLY A 170 7.55 25.04 44.54
C GLY A 170 7.39 26.37 43.77
N PRO A 171 7.55 27.54 44.42
CA PRO A 171 6.75 28.74 44.15
C PRO A 171 7.35 29.73 43.14
N LEU A 172 6.46 30.55 42.57
CA LEU A 172 6.70 31.67 41.68
C LEU A 172 7.63 32.73 42.29
N GLY A 173 8.80 32.91 41.67
CA GLY A 173 9.62 34.11 41.78
C GLY A 173 9.52 34.94 40.51
N THR A 174 9.02 36.18 40.62
CA THR A 174 9.00 37.18 39.55
C THR A 174 10.42 37.63 39.21
N ALA A 175 10.95 37.15 38.08
CA ALA A 175 12.24 37.59 37.54
C ALA A 175 12.05 38.72 36.50
N PRO A 176 13.02 39.66 36.39
CA PRO A 176 12.93 40.82 35.49
C PRO A 176 13.07 40.41 34.02
N LEU A 177 12.40 41.16 33.13
CA LEU A 177 12.42 40.97 31.68
C LEU A 177 13.86 40.95 31.13
N PRO A 178 14.25 39.89 30.38
CA PRO A 178 15.55 39.83 29.74
C PRO A 178 15.63 40.82 28.55
N PRO A 179 16.85 41.30 28.21
CA PRO A 179 17.07 42.19 27.07
C PRO A 179 16.68 41.51 25.74
N PRO A 180 16.40 42.30 24.68
CA PRO A 180 16.03 41.77 23.37
C PRO A 180 17.10 40.82 22.87
N LEU A 181 16.71 39.56 22.68
CA LEU A 181 17.59 38.51 22.20
C LEU A 181 18.15 38.92 20.83
N PRO A 182 19.46 38.73 20.59
CA PRO A 182 20.06 38.96 19.28
C PRO A 182 19.29 38.14 18.24
N VAL A 183 19.00 38.76 17.09
CA VAL A 183 18.33 38.13 15.95
C VAL A 183 19.06 36.83 15.62
N SER A 184 18.51 35.72 16.10
CA SER A 184 19.03 34.38 15.84
C SER A 184 19.05 34.21 14.33
N LYS A 185 20.25 34.12 13.76
CA LYS A 185 20.46 33.73 12.36
C LYS A 185 19.58 32.52 12.11
N LEU A 186 18.70 32.65 11.11
CA LEU A 186 17.80 31.59 10.67
C LEU A 186 18.64 30.31 10.55
N PRO A 187 18.27 29.20 11.23
CA PRO A 187 19.07 27.99 11.22
C PRO A 187 19.36 27.59 9.77
N GLU A 188 20.64 27.59 9.44
CA GLU A 188 21.15 27.22 8.13
C GLU A 188 20.64 25.80 7.84
N ALA A 189 19.96 25.62 6.72
CA ALA A 189 19.32 24.35 6.38
C ALA A 189 20.37 23.23 6.43
N PRO A 190 20.05 22.04 6.97
CA PRO A 190 20.99 20.95 7.12
C PRO A 190 21.58 20.57 5.76
N THR A 191 22.88 20.79 5.58
CA THR A 191 23.57 20.71 4.29
C THR A 191 23.80 19.28 3.79
N ASP A 192 23.53 18.26 4.62
CA ASP A 192 23.91 16.86 4.39
C ASP A 192 22.75 15.91 4.03
N VAL A 193 21.66 16.42 3.43
CA VAL A 193 20.57 15.53 3.00
C VAL A 193 20.99 14.75 1.74
N PRO A 194 20.92 13.39 1.76
CA PRO A 194 21.25 12.58 0.59
C PRO A 194 20.38 12.93 -0.62
N ARG A 195 21.00 12.95 -1.81
CA ARG A 195 20.29 13.16 -3.07
C ARG A 195 20.05 11.83 -3.76
N PHE A 196 18.80 11.60 -4.17
CA PHE A 196 18.40 10.38 -4.88
C PHE A 196 18.13 10.69 -6.34
N GLU A 197 18.76 9.93 -7.25
CA GLU A 197 18.47 10.04 -8.68
C GLU A 197 17.05 9.51 -8.99
N TYR A 198 16.59 8.47 -8.29
CA TYR A 198 15.27 7.87 -8.44
C TYR A 198 14.51 7.95 -7.12
N HIS A 199 13.34 8.59 -7.16
CA HIS A 199 12.52 8.87 -5.98
C HIS A 199 11.04 8.96 -6.38
N PHE A 200 10.15 8.98 -5.38
CA PHE A 200 8.70 9.02 -5.61
C PHE A 200 8.22 10.24 -6.40
N GLY A 201 8.93 11.37 -6.32
CA GLY A 201 8.64 12.55 -7.14
C GLY A 201 8.72 12.30 -8.65
N LYS A 202 9.68 11.48 -9.11
CA LYS A 202 9.74 11.07 -10.53
C LYS A 202 8.57 10.16 -10.92
N LEU A 203 8.14 9.29 -10.01
CA LEU A 203 6.97 8.43 -10.24
C LEU A 203 5.67 9.23 -10.33
N LEU A 204 5.50 10.27 -9.50
CA LEU A 204 4.37 11.20 -9.60
C LEU A 204 4.30 11.86 -10.99
N GLN A 205 5.43 12.31 -11.53
CA GLN A 205 5.49 12.88 -12.88
C GLN A 205 5.08 11.86 -13.96
N GLN A 206 5.38 10.57 -13.74
CA GLN A 206 4.96 9.46 -14.60
C GLN A 206 3.54 8.94 -14.31
N LYS A 207 2.79 9.59 -13.41
CA LYS A 207 1.45 9.17 -12.96
C LYS A 207 1.42 7.74 -12.39
N ILE A 208 2.48 7.35 -11.70
CA ILE A 208 2.56 6.07 -10.98
C ILE A 208 2.31 6.33 -9.50
N PHE A 209 1.37 5.58 -8.94
CA PHE A 209 0.96 5.70 -7.56
C PHE A 209 1.03 4.34 -6.87
N PHE A 210 1.58 4.33 -5.66
CA PHE A 210 1.58 3.16 -4.79
C PHE A 210 0.56 3.30 -3.67
N SER A 211 0.13 2.17 -3.13
CA SER A 211 -0.61 2.09 -1.88
C SER A 211 0.24 1.52 -0.75
N THR A 212 -0.13 1.81 0.49
CA THR A 212 0.35 1.13 1.69
C THR A 212 -0.19 -0.30 1.76
N ILE A 213 0.31 -1.07 2.71
CA ILE A 213 -0.13 -2.43 3.05
C ILE A 213 -1.62 -2.47 3.42
N HIS A 214 -2.14 -1.35 3.93
CA HIS A 214 -3.55 -1.14 4.30
C HIS A 214 -4.41 -0.57 3.16
N ASN A 215 -3.94 -0.62 1.91
CA ASN A 215 -4.63 -0.11 0.72
C ASN A 215 -4.95 1.41 0.79
N GLN A 216 -4.17 2.19 1.54
CA GLN A 216 -4.27 3.65 1.50
C GLN A 216 -3.28 4.21 0.48
N PRO A 217 -3.52 5.35 -0.16
CA PRO A 217 -2.50 6.00 -0.98
C PRO A 217 -1.20 6.21 -0.19
N PHE A 218 -0.06 5.85 -0.78
CA PHE A 218 1.25 6.03 -0.12
C PHE A 218 1.59 7.52 0.05
N LEU A 219 1.26 8.32 -0.97
CA LEU A 219 1.29 9.78 -0.92
C LEU A 219 -0.14 10.30 -0.87
N ASN A 220 -0.43 11.15 0.10
CA ASN A 220 -1.74 11.76 0.24
C ASN A 220 -1.88 12.95 -0.71
N GLU A 221 -3.10 13.44 -0.90
CA GLU A 221 -3.37 14.61 -1.75
C GLU A 221 -2.53 15.82 -1.36
N ARG A 222 -2.35 16.07 -0.05
CA ARG A 222 -1.47 17.14 0.46
C ARG A 222 0.00 16.95 0.07
N ASP A 223 0.50 15.72 0.06
CA ASP A 223 1.87 15.43 -0.33
C ASP A 223 2.07 15.74 -1.82
N ILE A 224 1.06 15.43 -2.65
CA ILE A 224 1.07 15.69 -4.09
C ILE A 224 0.97 17.20 -4.37
N GLU A 225 0.10 17.93 -3.68
CA GLU A 225 -0.06 19.38 -3.83
C GLU A 225 1.17 20.16 -3.35
N ALA A 226 1.80 19.69 -2.27
CA ALA A 226 3.00 20.30 -1.70
C ALA A 226 4.29 19.82 -2.38
N PHE A 227 4.20 18.99 -3.43
CA PHE A 227 5.38 18.42 -4.08
C PHE A 227 6.24 19.51 -4.72
N ARG A 228 7.51 19.58 -4.31
CA ARG A 228 8.52 20.45 -4.91
C ARG A 228 9.71 19.59 -5.38
N PRO A 229 9.96 19.49 -6.70
CA PRO A 229 11.06 18.69 -7.23
C PRO A 229 12.44 19.07 -6.66
N GLU A 230 12.61 20.32 -6.24
CA GLU A 230 13.86 20.87 -5.72
C GLU A 230 14.02 20.74 -4.20
N ASP A 231 13.06 20.14 -3.50
CA ASP A 231 13.12 19.95 -2.05
C ASP A 231 13.72 18.58 -1.67
N PRO A 232 15.04 18.50 -1.37
CA PRO A 232 15.68 17.25 -1.03
C PRO A 232 15.19 16.67 0.30
N VAL A 233 14.70 17.52 1.23
CA VAL A 233 14.22 17.07 2.55
C VAL A 233 12.92 16.29 2.36
N GLN A 234 11.96 16.85 1.62
CA GLN A 234 10.71 16.17 1.30
C GLN A 234 10.95 14.85 0.58
N ILE A 235 11.87 14.83 -0.39
CA ILE A 235 12.23 13.62 -1.13
C ILE A 235 12.80 12.56 -0.17
N PHE A 236 13.72 12.95 0.72
CA PHE A 236 14.33 12.05 1.70
C PHE A 236 13.28 11.48 2.66
N GLU A 237 12.38 12.31 3.19
CA GLU A 237 11.27 11.87 4.06
C GLU A 237 10.37 10.84 3.37
N TRP A 238 10.06 11.04 2.09
CA TRP A 238 9.27 10.06 1.32
C TRP A 238 10.03 8.75 1.10
N MET A 239 11.35 8.82 0.87
CA MET A 239 12.18 7.62 0.76
C MET A 239 12.22 6.83 2.08
N GLU A 240 12.43 7.51 3.22
CA GLU A 240 12.39 6.87 4.53
C GLU A 240 11.03 6.26 4.85
N ARG A 241 9.94 6.98 4.56
CA ARG A 241 8.58 6.45 4.70
C ARG A 241 8.37 5.20 3.83
N GLY A 242 8.92 5.18 2.63
CA GLY A 242 8.84 4.03 1.72
C GLY A 242 9.59 2.81 2.25
N VAL A 243 10.79 3.02 2.81
CA VAL A 243 11.57 1.98 3.48
C VAL A 243 10.80 1.41 4.67
N GLU A 244 10.23 2.26 5.51
CA GLU A 244 9.46 1.83 6.68
C GLU A 244 8.20 1.05 6.29
N GLU A 245 7.52 1.47 5.23
CA GLU A 245 6.35 0.75 4.68
C GLU A 245 6.72 -0.66 4.20
N ILE A 246 7.90 -0.84 3.60
CA ILE A 246 8.42 -2.16 3.20
C ILE A 246 8.77 -3.00 4.43
N ARG A 247 9.44 -2.42 5.44
CA ARG A 247 9.79 -3.10 6.70
C ARG A 247 8.57 -3.57 7.48
N ASN A 248 7.51 -2.77 7.50
CA ASN A 248 6.23 -3.15 8.11
C ASN A 248 5.60 -4.40 7.47
N CYS A 249 6.00 -4.74 6.25
CA CYS A 249 5.57 -5.96 5.57
C CYS A 249 6.44 -7.20 5.89
N ALA A 250 7.57 -7.02 6.57
CA ALA A 250 8.51 -8.12 6.84
C ALA A 250 7.90 -9.35 7.55
N PRO A 251 6.95 -9.22 8.50
CA PRO A 251 6.30 -10.38 9.10
C PRO A 251 5.57 -11.28 8.07
N TYR A 252 5.10 -10.71 6.96
CA TYR A 252 4.48 -11.47 5.87
C TYR A 252 5.52 -12.16 4.97
N GLY A 253 6.77 -11.67 4.98
CA GLY A 253 7.89 -12.22 4.22
C GLY A 253 8.25 -13.66 4.57
N GLN A 254 7.88 -14.15 5.76
CA GLN A 254 8.11 -15.55 6.18
C GLN A 254 7.45 -16.59 5.26
N LYS A 255 6.34 -16.20 4.62
CA LYS A 255 5.58 -17.08 3.73
C LYS A 255 6.00 -16.95 2.27
N LEU A 256 6.87 -15.99 1.95
CA LEU A 256 7.30 -15.72 0.60
C LEU A 256 8.53 -16.57 0.24
N PRO A 257 8.62 -17.06 -1.00
CA PRO A 257 9.74 -17.86 -1.44
C PRO A 257 11.05 -17.06 -1.46
N THR A 258 12.13 -17.69 -0.99
CA THR A 258 13.49 -17.14 -1.05
C THR A 258 13.91 -16.86 -2.49
N PRO A 259 14.40 -15.65 -2.83
CA PRO A 259 14.86 -15.33 -4.17
C PRO A 259 15.99 -16.25 -4.63
N GLN A 260 15.90 -16.73 -5.88
CA GLN A 260 16.88 -17.64 -6.48
C GLN A 260 17.88 -16.94 -7.40
N LYS A 261 17.73 -15.62 -7.61
CA LYS A 261 18.53 -14.81 -8.54
C LYS A 261 18.69 -13.39 -7.99
N GLY A 262 19.65 -12.64 -8.53
CA GLY A 262 19.86 -11.22 -8.23
C GLY A 262 20.64 -10.96 -6.93
N PRO A 263 20.71 -9.70 -6.48
CA PRO A 263 21.49 -9.29 -5.31
C PRO A 263 21.02 -9.91 -3.99
N TYR A 264 19.75 -10.34 -3.93
CA TYR A 264 19.16 -10.95 -2.73
C TYR A 264 19.09 -12.48 -2.78
N MET A 265 19.87 -13.12 -3.65
CA MET A 265 19.87 -14.57 -3.82
C MET A 265 20.17 -15.29 -2.49
N ASN A 266 19.35 -16.30 -2.17
CA ASN A 266 19.45 -17.13 -0.96
C ASN A 266 19.25 -16.39 0.38
N ILE A 267 18.78 -15.14 0.36
CA ILE A 267 18.42 -14.41 1.58
C ILE A 267 16.92 -14.59 1.83
N PRO A 268 16.49 -15.05 3.02
CA PRO A 268 15.07 -15.16 3.34
C PRO A 268 14.33 -13.83 3.10
N MET A 269 13.13 -13.90 2.50
CA MET A 269 12.38 -12.68 2.15
C MET A 269 12.05 -11.81 3.37
N GLN A 270 11.82 -12.41 4.53
CA GLN A 270 11.69 -11.68 5.80
C GLN A 270 12.91 -10.79 6.07
N ASP A 271 14.13 -11.31 5.91
CA ASP A 271 15.36 -10.59 6.20
C ASP A 271 15.61 -9.47 5.19
N ILE A 272 15.31 -9.72 3.91
CA ILE A 272 15.36 -8.69 2.85
C ILE A 272 14.45 -7.51 3.21
N LEU A 273 13.20 -7.80 3.58
CA LEU A 273 12.23 -6.75 3.92
C LEU A 273 12.59 -6.02 5.22
N LEU A 274 13.18 -6.69 6.22
CA LEU A 274 13.65 -6.04 7.46
C LEU A 274 14.84 -5.12 7.22
N GLN A 275 15.77 -5.55 6.35
CA GLN A 275 17.06 -4.88 6.15
C GLN A 275 17.07 -3.91 4.97
N VAL A 276 15.93 -3.76 4.28
CA VAL A 276 15.78 -2.80 3.18
C VAL A 276 16.23 -1.40 3.62
N ASN A 277 16.99 -0.74 2.76
CA ASN A 277 17.45 0.63 2.95
C ASN A 277 17.02 1.53 1.78
N THR A 278 17.41 2.81 1.84
CA THR A 278 17.06 3.81 0.83
C THR A 278 17.71 3.54 -0.53
N ASP A 279 18.88 2.90 -0.57
CA ASP A 279 19.56 2.52 -1.82
C ASP A 279 18.84 1.36 -2.53
N ASP A 280 18.39 0.35 -1.77
CA ASP A 280 17.56 -0.74 -2.28
C ASP A 280 16.25 -0.20 -2.87
N LEU A 281 15.59 0.71 -2.13
CA LEU A 281 14.38 1.37 -2.59
C LEU A 281 14.65 2.21 -3.86
N SER A 282 15.73 2.98 -3.89
CA SER A 282 16.13 3.77 -5.07
C SER A 282 16.33 2.88 -6.31
N GLN A 283 16.98 1.71 -6.15
CA GLN A 283 17.15 0.73 -7.23
C GLN A 283 15.82 0.14 -7.71
N PHE A 284 14.90 -0.15 -6.78
CA PHE A 284 13.53 -0.56 -7.14
C PHE A 284 12.80 0.54 -7.91
N LEU A 285 12.84 1.79 -7.44
CA LEU A 285 12.18 2.91 -8.11
C LEU A 285 12.80 3.18 -9.49
N ARG A 286 14.11 2.97 -9.67
CA ARG A 286 14.77 2.99 -10.99
C ARG A 286 14.15 1.96 -11.94
N PHE A 287 13.94 0.73 -11.48
CA PHE A 287 13.29 -0.30 -12.27
C PHE A 287 11.87 0.10 -12.69
N VAL A 288 11.09 0.67 -11.75
CA VAL A 288 9.72 1.16 -12.01
C VAL A 288 9.72 2.29 -13.05
N CYS A 289 10.60 3.28 -12.89
CA CYS A 289 10.75 4.41 -13.83
C CYS A 289 11.11 3.96 -15.25
N ASN A 290 11.90 2.89 -15.37
CA ASN A 290 12.32 2.34 -16.66
C ASN A 290 11.23 1.48 -17.32
N ARG A 291 10.24 1.02 -16.55
CA ARG A 291 9.14 0.17 -17.02
C ARG A 291 7.81 0.65 -16.42
N PRO A 292 7.32 1.84 -16.79
CA PRO A 292 6.17 2.46 -16.13
C PRO A 292 4.83 1.76 -16.43
N GLN A 293 4.71 1.14 -17.61
CA GLN A 293 3.46 0.59 -18.14
C GLN A 293 2.70 -0.35 -17.18
N PRO A 294 3.35 -1.33 -16.51
CA PRO A 294 2.66 -2.21 -15.57
C PRO A 294 2.18 -1.51 -14.29
N PHE A 295 2.78 -0.37 -13.93
CA PHE A 295 2.51 0.35 -12.68
C PHE A 295 1.50 1.50 -12.86
N GLN A 296 1.27 1.97 -14.09
CA GLN A 296 0.28 3.02 -14.37
C GLN A 296 -1.17 2.51 -14.35
N GLN A 297 -1.37 1.21 -14.60
CA GLN A 297 -2.72 0.65 -14.77
C GLN A 297 -3.43 0.39 -13.44
N LYS A 298 -2.68 0.18 -12.36
CA LYS A 298 -3.22 -0.22 -11.06
C LYS A 298 -2.35 0.33 -9.94
N ALA A 299 -2.98 0.88 -8.91
CA ALA A 299 -2.29 1.19 -7.66
C ALA A 299 -1.85 -0.12 -7.01
N LEU A 300 -0.54 -0.40 -7.04
CA LEU A 300 0.05 -1.57 -6.40
C LEU A 300 0.48 -1.22 -4.98
N LYS A 301 0.48 -2.21 -4.09
CA LYS A 301 1.10 -2.05 -2.77
C LYS A 301 2.61 -1.92 -2.93
N LEU A 302 3.20 -0.89 -2.34
CA LEU A 302 4.64 -0.63 -2.44
C LEU A 302 5.45 -1.85 -2.00
N SER A 303 5.11 -2.41 -0.83
CA SER A 303 5.80 -3.55 -0.24
C SER A 303 5.66 -4.84 -1.05
N GLU A 304 4.49 -5.09 -1.65
CA GLU A 304 4.25 -6.26 -2.51
C GLU A 304 5.01 -6.15 -3.84
N ALA A 305 5.00 -4.96 -4.44
CA ALA A 305 5.74 -4.69 -5.67
C ALA A 305 7.25 -4.82 -5.45
N PHE A 306 7.75 -4.32 -4.31
CA PHE A 306 9.15 -4.48 -3.90
C PHE A 306 9.52 -5.96 -3.68
N ALA A 307 8.72 -6.70 -2.90
CA ALA A 307 8.97 -8.12 -2.64
C ALA A 307 8.96 -8.96 -3.93
N THR A 308 8.04 -8.66 -4.86
CA THR A 308 7.98 -9.30 -6.17
C THR A 308 9.23 -8.99 -7.00
N TRP A 309 9.69 -7.74 -6.98
CA TRP A 309 10.91 -7.33 -7.66
C TRP A 309 12.15 -8.02 -7.08
N ALA A 310 12.28 -8.07 -5.76
CA ALA A 310 13.36 -8.78 -5.08
C ALA A 310 13.35 -10.27 -5.41
N HIS A 311 12.17 -10.91 -5.38
CA HIS A 311 12.00 -12.34 -5.68
C HIS A 311 12.35 -12.70 -7.13
N LYS A 312 11.91 -11.89 -8.11
CA LYS A 312 12.16 -12.15 -9.54
C LYS A 312 13.63 -11.97 -9.95
N GLY A 313 14.50 -11.61 -9.00
CA GLY A 313 15.90 -11.31 -9.23
C GLY A 313 16.03 -9.91 -9.77
N ALA A 314 16.04 -8.94 -8.83
CA ALA A 314 16.33 -7.54 -9.11
C ALA A 314 17.46 -7.46 -10.16
N PRO A 315 17.20 -6.88 -11.34
CA PRO A 315 18.12 -6.96 -12.47
C PRO A 315 19.47 -6.41 -12.03
N ALA A 316 20.52 -7.21 -12.25
CA ALA A 316 21.88 -6.74 -12.07
C ALA A 316 22.08 -5.47 -12.91
N GLN A 317 22.62 -4.43 -12.29
CA GLN A 317 22.80 -3.11 -12.89
C GLN A 317 23.58 -3.17 -14.21
#